data_AF-A0A447R6L9-F1
#
_entry.id   AF-A0A447R6L9-F1
#
_cell.length_a   1.000
_cell.length_b   1.000
_cell.length_c   1.000
_cell.angle_alpha   90.00
_cell.angle_beta   90.00
_cell.angle_gamma   90.00
#
_symmetry.space_group_name_H-M   'P 1'
#
loop_
_entity.id
_entity.type
_entity.pdbx_description
1 polymer ?
#
loop_
_entity_poly.entity_id
_entity_poly.type
_entity_poly.pdbx_seq_one_letter_code
_entity_poly.pdbx_strand_id
1 'polypeptide(L)'
;MAAFVTALIPDLTLLHFRNTTEAGATSGSRDKGLHGKLKAGVCYSMLDTINSRHQRVVVGVRLQQVAGRDRKVDIKPFAIQGLPMSVQPTQLVTETLNERQARVLSLAELKDKLDEMEGVQFKQFNSITDYHSLMFDLGIIARRLRSASDRSKFYRLIEASLYGGISSAITRSLRDYLLPENSGVRKAFQDMEAALRENRLTLEAIRVTQSDRDLFKHLISEATDYVAADYMRHANERRFTLIRRWRFDANCTHRASNWRRSSISMSIWLASWVSITVPKVLLKRITRRRAIT
;
A
#
# COMPACT_ATOMS: atom_id res chain seq x y z
N MET A 1 47.04 -6.39 14.73
CA MET A 1 45.68 -6.98 14.62
C MET A 1 44.63 -6.19 15.41
N ALA A 2 44.68 -6.17 16.75
CA ALA A 2 43.59 -5.57 17.54
C ALA A 2 43.34 -4.09 17.23
N ALA A 3 44.40 -3.28 17.16
CA ALA A 3 44.30 -1.86 16.83
C ALA A 3 43.58 -1.60 15.49
N PHE A 4 43.93 -2.37 14.45
CA PHE A 4 43.31 -2.27 13.14
C PHE A 4 41.79 -2.55 13.21
N VAL A 5 41.41 -3.67 13.83
CA VAL A 5 39.99 -4.07 13.96
C VAL A 5 39.20 -3.06 14.81
N THR A 6 39.80 -2.53 15.87
CA THR A 6 39.12 -1.53 16.72
C THR A 6 38.91 -0.19 16.02
N ALA A 7 39.87 0.23 15.17
CA ALA A 7 39.68 1.43 14.36
C ALA A 7 38.60 1.19 13.31
N LEU A 8 38.58 0.00 12.71
CA LEU A 8 37.63 -0.31 11.66
C LEU A 8 36.20 -0.51 12.20
N ILE A 9 36.03 -1.15 13.35
CA ILE A 9 34.73 -1.39 14.02
C ILE A 9 34.84 -1.00 15.50
N PRO A 10 34.49 0.25 15.87
CA PRO A 10 34.55 0.74 17.25
C PRO A 10 33.35 0.27 18.10
N ASP A 11 33.03 -1.01 18.09
CA ASP A 11 31.89 -1.56 18.84
C ASP A 11 32.35 -2.55 19.93
N LEU A 12 32.31 -2.10 21.18
CA LEU A 12 32.66 -2.93 22.33
C LEU A 12 31.80 -4.19 22.44
N THR A 13 30.57 -4.21 21.92
CA THR A 13 29.70 -5.41 22.01
C THR A 13 30.21 -6.56 21.14
N LEU A 14 30.90 -6.25 20.06
CA LEU A 14 31.39 -7.21 19.06
C LEU A 14 32.87 -7.56 19.26
N LEU A 15 33.67 -6.58 19.70
CA LEU A 15 35.11 -6.75 19.89
C LEU A 15 35.41 -7.83 20.93
N HIS A 16 35.93 -8.96 20.44
CA HIS A 16 36.44 -10.05 21.26
C HIS A 16 37.72 -10.57 20.64
N PHE A 17 38.84 -10.34 21.30
CA PHE A 17 40.13 -10.86 20.85
C PHE A 17 40.47 -12.13 21.60
N ARG A 18 40.37 -13.26 20.91
CA ARG A 18 40.79 -14.59 21.37
C ARG A 18 42.23 -14.86 20.99
N ASN A 19 42.87 -15.73 21.74
CA ASN A 19 44.12 -16.34 21.32
C ASN A 19 43.86 -17.23 20.10
N THR A 20 44.85 -17.36 19.23
CA THR A 20 44.73 -18.12 17.97
C THR A 20 44.43 -19.60 18.20
N THR A 21 44.90 -20.17 19.32
CA THR A 21 44.63 -21.55 19.74
C THR A 21 43.18 -21.80 20.20
N GLU A 22 42.43 -20.73 20.47
CA GLU A 22 41.03 -20.78 20.93
C GLU A 22 40.04 -20.33 19.85
N ALA A 23 40.47 -20.35 18.58
CA ALA A 23 39.65 -20.02 17.42
C ALA A 23 38.48 -21.02 17.27
N GLY A 24 37.37 -20.75 17.96
CA GLY A 24 36.17 -21.58 17.96
C GLY A 24 35.54 -21.80 19.33
N ALA A 25 36.22 -21.44 20.42
CA ALA A 25 35.66 -21.59 21.76
C ALA A 25 34.43 -20.69 21.96
N THR A 26 33.29 -21.23 22.41
CA THR A 26 32.10 -20.41 22.73
C THR A 26 32.22 -19.74 24.11
N SER A 27 33.41 -19.77 24.74
CA SER A 27 33.59 -19.17 26.07
C SER A 27 33.41 -17.66 25.97
N GLY A 28 32.30 -17.18 26.55
CA GLY A 28 32.07 -15.76 26.81
C GLY A 28 32.90 -15.36 28.01
N SER A 29 34.22 -15.27 27.85
CA SER A 29 35.06 -14.70 28.89
C SER A 29 34.67 -13.23 29.12
N ARG A 30 34.60 -12.81 30.38
CA ARG A 30 34.31 -11.41 30.76
C ARG A 30 35.37 -10.44 30.21
N ASP A 31 36.57 -10.94 29.92
CA ASP A 31 37.64 -10.15 29.33
C ASP A 31 37.60 -10.21 27.80
N LYS A 32 37.35 -9.06 27.17
CA LYS A 32 37.36 -8.89 25.71
C LYS A 32 38.78 -8.91 25.12
N GLY A 33 39.81 -8.95 25.98
CA GLY A 33 41.21 -8.99 25.57
C GLY A 33 41.73 -7.68 25.00
N LEU A 34 40.96 -6.58 25.13
CA LEU A 34 41.35 -5.25 24.66
C LEU A 34 42.01 -4.43 25.76
N HIS A 35 41.51 -4.49 27.00
CA HIS A 35 42.02 -3.68 28.12
C HIS A 35 43.51 -3.93 28.37
N GLY A 36 43.93 -5.20 28.44
CA GLY A 36 45.33 -5.57 28.67
C GLY A 36 46.29 -5.26 27.50
N LYS A 37 45.76 -4.91 26.32
CA LYS A 37 46.57 -4.50 25.16
C LYS A 37 46.84 -2.99 25.13
N LEU A 38 46.17 -2.23 25.97
CA LEU A 38 46.32 -0.78 26.07
C LEU A 38 47.28 -0.43 27.22
N LYS A 39 47.98 0.69 27.06
CA LYS A 39 48.73 1.30 28.17
C LYS A 39 47.84 2.27 28.93
N ALA A 40 48.22 2.58 30.16
CA ALA A 40 47.55 3.63 30.94
C ALA A 40 47.65 4.98 30.20
N GLY A 41 46.54 5.71 30.13
CA GLY A 41 46.45 7.00 29.44
C GLY A 41 45.67 6.95 28.12
N VAL A 42 45.95 7.91 27.25
CA VAL A 42 45.30 8.05 25.94
C VAL A 42 46.03 7.19 24.91
N CYS A 43 45.30 6.31 24.24
CA CYS A 43 45.79 5.51 23.13
C CYS A 43 45.02 5.87 21.86
N TYR A 44 45.67 5.76 20.70
CA TYR A 44 45.03 5.96 19.41
C TYR A 44 45.21 4.74 18.53
N SER A 45 44.20 4.45 17.73
CA SER A 45 44.33 3.60 16.56
C SER A 45 43.79 4.36 15.36
N MET A 46 44.63 4.54 14.35
CA MET A 46 44.31 5.34 13.16
C MET A 46 44.61 4.54 11.89
N LEU A 47 43.76 4.75 10.90
CA LEU A 47 43.87 4.23 9.54
C LEU A 47 44.07 5.43 8.63
N ASP A 48 45.25 5.50 8.02
CA ASP A 48 45.56 6.47 6.99
C ASP A 48 45.19 5.87 5.63
N THR A 49 44.23 6.50 4.95
CA THR A 49 43.66 5.98 3.71
C THR A 49 43.63 7.06 2.65
N ILE A 50 43.86 6.65 1.40
CA ILE A 50 43.74 7.52 0.25
C ILE A 50 42.54 7.02 -0.54
N ASN A 51 41.52 7.88 -0.66
CA ASN A 51 40.31 7.55 -1.38
C ASN A 51 40.57 7.52 -2.90
N SER A 52 39.64 6.94 -3.65
CA SER A 52 39.61 6.93 -5.13
C SER A 52 39.70 8.33 -5.76
N ARG A 53 39.31 9.39 -5.05
CA ARG A 53 39.45 10.79 -5.48
C ARG A 53 40.81 11.41 -5.14
N HIS A 54 41.80 10.60 -4.77
CA HIS A 54 43.11 11.04 -4.27
C HIS A 54 43.04 11.97 -3.05
N GLN A 55 41.97 11.87 -2.28
CA GLN A 55 41.82 12.61 -1.03
C GLN A 55 42.36 11.77 0.12
N ARG A 56 43.29 12.34 0.89
CA ARG A 56 43.78 11.72 2.12
C ARG A 56 42.73 11.85 3.22
N VAL A 57 42.35 10.73 3.79
CA VAL A 57 41.41 10.64 4.90
C VAL A 57 42.04 9.77 5.98
N VAL A 58 42.15 10.34 7.18
CA VAL A 58 42.59 9.61 8.36
C VAL A 58 41.37 9.33 9.22
N VAL A 59 41.13 8.07 9.52
CA VAL A 59 40.00 7.66 10.35
C VAL A 59 40.54 6.88 11.54
N GLY A 60 40.06 7.17 12.74
CA GLY A 60 40.61 6.54 13.93
C GLY A 60 39.68 6.52 15.11
N VAL A 61 40.19 5.92 16.18
CA VAL A 61 39.52 5.80 17.47
C VAL A 61 40.49 6.19 18.57
N ARG A 62 40.00 6.99 19.51
CA ARG A 62 40.67 7.20 20.78
C ARG A 62 40.23 6.10 21.74
N LEU A 63 41.20 5.44 22.35
CA LEU A 63 41.03 4.37 23.32
C LEU A 63 41.56 4.87 24.66
N GLN A 64 40.78 4.75 25.74
CA GLN A 64 41.22 5.10 27.08
C GLN A 64 40.76 4.04 28.09
N GLN A 65 41.66 3.60 28.96
CA GLN A 65 41.28 2.71 30.07
C GLN A 65 40.47 3.50 31.11
N VAL A 66 39.31 2.98 31.49
CA VAL A 66 38.47 3.61 32.52
C VAL A 66 38.99 3.16 33.89
N ALA A 67 39.58 4.09 34.64
CA ALA A 67 40.07 3.80 35.98
C ALA A 67 38.92 3.33 36.90
N GLY A 68 39.17 2.30 37.71
CA GLY A 68 38.24 1.84 38.76
C GLY A 68 37.00 1.07 38.30
N ARG A 69 36.87 0.71 37.00
CA ARG A 69 35.83 -0.20 36.50
C ARG A 69 36.46 -1.42 35.85
N ASP A 70 35.94 -2.61 36.17
CA ASP A 70 36.42 -3.90 35.69
C ASP A 70 36.70 -3.92 34.17
N ARG A 71 37.98 -3.75 33.83
CA ARG A 71 38.58 -3.90 32.48
C ARG A 71 37.81 -3.18 31.36
N LYS A 72 37.14 -2.07 31.67
CA LYS A 72 36.36 -1.30 30.69
C LYS A 72 37.24 -0.32 29.93
N VAL A 73 37.03 -0.23 28.62
CA VAL A 73 37.72 0.69 27.72
C VAL A 73 36.69 1.68 27.17
N ASP A 74 37.03 2.97 27.17
CA ASP A 74 36.31 4.04 26.47
C ASP A 74 36.82 4.13 25.02
N ILE A 75 35.90 4.19 24.06
CA ILE A 75 36.20 4.28 22.63
C ILE A 75 35.47 5.50 22.07
N LYS A 76 36.22 6.44 21.48
CA LYS A 76 35.66 7.59 20.78
C LYS A 76 36.15 7.63 19.33
N PRO A 77 35.28 7.34 18.34
CA PRO A 77 35.64 7.43 16.94
C PRO A 77 35.75 8.89 16.45
N PHE A 78 36.68 9.12 15.54
CA PHE A 78 36.88 10.41 14.87
C PHE A 78 37.37 10.21 13.44
N ALA A 79 37.19 11.24 12.61
CA ALA A 79 37.73 11.30 11.26
C ALA A 79 38.36 12.67 11.00
N ILE A 80 39.44 12.66 10.22
CA ILE A 80 40.19 13.83 9.78
C ILE A 80 40.23 13.78 8.25
N GLN A 81 39.83 14.88 7.62
CA GLN A 81 39.87 15.05 6.16
C GLN A 81 40.77 16.22 5.81
N GLY A 82 41.44 16.15 4.66
CA GLY A 82 42.24 17.26 4.15
C GLY A 82 43.63 17.38 4.81
N LEU A 83 44.11 16.32 5.47
CA LEU A 83 45.43 16.35 6.07
C LEU A 83 46.53 16.37 4.98
N PRO A 84 47.49 17.31 5.01
CA PRO A 84 48.57 17.38 4.02
C PRO A 84 49.46 16.14 4.13
N MET A 85 49.96 15.64 2.99
CA MET A 85 50.81 14.43 2.91
C MET A 85 52.12 14.55 3.69
N SER A 86 52.57 15.76 4.00
CA SER A 86 53.78 16.02 4.78
C SER A 86 53.66 15.57 6.23
N VAL A 87 52.45 15.58 6.80
CA VAL A 87 52.23 15.26 8.22
C VAL A 87 52.00 13.77 8.39
N GLN A 88 52.83 13.14 9.22
CA GLN A 88 52.65 11.74 9.59
C GLN A 88 51.59 11.62 10.70
N PRO A 89 50.72 10.59 10.67
CA PRO A 89 49.70 10.41 11.70
C PRO A 89 50.29 10.29 13.11
N THR A 90 51.49 9.72 13.24
CA THR A 90 52.20 9.63 14.52
C THR A 90 52.51 11.01 15.09
N GLN A 91 53.11 11.88 14.27
CA GLN A 91 53.47 13.25 14.67
C GLN A 91 52.24 14.10 15.00
N LEU A 92 51.12 13.85 14.32
CA LEU A 92 49.85 14.55 14.58
C LEU A 92 49.35 14.37 16.02
N VAL A 93 49.54 13.16 16.56
CA VAL A 93 48.96 12.74 17.84
C VAL A 93 49.95 12.87 19.01
N THR A 94 51.24 13.03 18.70
CA THR A 94 52.29 13.16 19.71
C THR A 94 52.88 14.56 19.74
N GLU A 95 53.04 15.11 20.93
CA GLU A 95 53.83 16.30 21.17
C GLU A 95 55.15 15.92 21.83
N THR A 96 56.26 16.30 21.20
CA THR A 96 57.60 16.12 21.75
C THR A 96 57.90 17.29 22.69
N LEU A 97 57.78 17.08 24.01
CA LEU A 97 58.14 18.11 24.99
C LEU A 97 59.66 18.26 25.12
N ASN A 98 60.42 17.17 24.94
CA ASN A 98 61.89 17.10 24.97
C ASN A 98 62.38 15.98 24.01
N GLU A 99 63.67 15.95 23.66
CA GLU A 99 64.27 14.94 22.74
C GLU A 99 64.01 13.47 23.15
N ARG A 100 63.75 13.20 24.44
CA ARG A 100 63.50 11.84 24.97
C ARG A 100 62.07 11.55 25.42
N GLN A 101 61.18 12.54 25.45
CA GLN A 101 59.83 12.35 25.98
C GLN A 101 58.76 12.90 25.04
N ALA A 102 57.94 11.99 24.53
CA ALA A 102 56.75 12.30 23.76
C ALA A 102 55.50 12.14 24.63
N ARG A 103 54.63 13.13 24.61
CA ARG A 103 53.31 13.10 25.24
C ARG A 103 52.25 12.86 24.17
N VAL A 104 51.31 11.97 24.45
CA VAL A 104 50.16 11.73 23.56
C VAL A 104 49.07 12.77 23.87
N LEU A 105 48.57 13.42 22.83
CA LEU A 105 47.57 14.48 22.92
C LEU A 105 46.18 13.93 23.23
N SER A 106 45.38 14.68 23.99
CA SER A 106 43.96 14.40 24.15
C SER A 106 43.15 14.78 22.89
N LEU A 107 41.89 14.33 22.79
CA LEU A 107 41.02 14.70 21.66
C LEU A 107 40.69 16.19 21.60
N ALA A 108 40.76 16.89 22.74
CA ALA A 108 40.55 18.34 22.80
C ALA A 108 41.77 19.06 22.22
N GLU A 109 42.97 18.75 22.74
CA GLU A 109 44.23 19.30 22.23
C GLU A 109 44.44 18.98 20.75
N LEU A 110 44.04 17.77 20.30
CA LEU A 110 44.08 17.39 18.89
C LEU A 110 43.14 18.25 18.05
N LYS A 111 41.94 18.56 18.56
CA LYS A 111 41.01 19.44 17.85
C LYS A 111 41.61 20.83 17.67
N ASP A 112 42.16 21.40 18.74
CA ASP A 112 42.73 22.74 18.72
C ASP A 112 43.89 22.83 17.70
N LYS A 113 44.78 21.82 17.66
CA LYS A 113 45.86 21.75 16.65
C LYS A 113 45.36 21.60 15.22
N LEU A 114 44.24 20.90 15.00
CA LEU A 114 43.67 20.72 13.66
C LEU A 114 42.93 21.98 13.20
N ASP A 115 42.34 22.74 14.13
CA ASP A 115 41.67 24.00 13.85
C ASP A 115 42.70 25.10 13.44
N GLU A 116 43.96 24.99 13.88
CA GLU A 116 45.07 25.84 13.41
C GLU A 116 45.52 25.51 11.98
N MET A 117 45.26 24.29 11.48
CA MET A 117 45.67 23.86 10.14
C MET A 117 44.59 24.17 9.11
N GLU A 118 44.88 25.10 8.19
CA GLU A 118 43.94 25.46 7.13
C GLU A 118 43.52 24.26 6.26
N GLY A 119 42.21 24.10 6.06
CA GLY A 119 41.62 23.08 5.18
C GLY A 119 41.43 21.70 5.82
N VAL A 120 41.85 21.50 7.06
CA VAL A 120 41.66 20.22 7.78
C VAL A 120 40.29 20.20 8.45
N GLN A 121 39.48 19.20 8.13
CA GLN A 121 38.19 18.98 8.81
C GLN A 121 38.30 17.86 9.82
N PHE A 122 38.07 18.19 11.09
CA PHE A 122 38.00 17.22 12.17
C PHE A 122 36.55 16.98 12.60
N LYS A 123 36.14 15.70 12.62
CA LYS A 123 34.79 15.28 13.03
C LYS A 123 34.89 14.19 14.09
N GLN A 124 34.32 14.44 15.26
CA GLN A 124 34.12 13.44 16.30
C GLN A 124 32.72 12.83 16.20
N PHE A 125 32.61 11.53 16.45
CA PHE A 125 31.34 10.82 16.35
C PHE A 125 30.91 10.28 17.71
N ASN A 126 29.67 10.57 18.10
CA ASN A 126 29.03 9.96 19.26
C ASN A 126 28.34 8.63 18.90
N SER A 127 27.85 8.52 17.66
CA SER A 127 27.23 7.30 17.14
C SER A 127 28.16 6.56 16.18
N ILE A 128 28.22 5.24 16.35
CA ILE A 128 28.98 4.34 15.47
C ILE A 128 28.35 4.29 14.06
N THR A 129 27.04 4.52 13.95
CA THR A 129 26.34 4.54 12.65
C THR A 129 26.84 5.67 11.77
N ASP A 130 27.08 6.83 12.35
CA ASP A 130 27.45 8.05 11.62
C ASP A 130 28.92 7.95 11.19
N TYR A 131 29.75 7.37 12.07
CA TYR A 131 31.12 7.03 11.75
C TYR A 131 31.23 6.11 10.52
N HIS A 132 30.48 5.01 10.50
CA HIS A 132 30.48 4.09 9.35
C HIS A 132 29.82 4.69 8.10
N SER A 133 28.83 5.57 8.27
CA SER A 133 28.21 6.28 7.14
C SER A 133 29.23 7.18 6.46
N LEU A 134 30.01 7.95 7.23
CA LEU A 134 31.11 8.75 6.69
C LEU A 134 32.16 7.88 6.00
N MET A 135 32.59 6.78 6.64
CA MET A 135 33.57 5.86 6.04
C MET A 135 33.08 5.25 4.72
N PHE A 136 31.78 4.99 4.61
CA PHE A 136 31.18 4.48 3.37
C PHE A 136 31.14 5.56 2.29
N ASP A 137 30.72 6.79 2.62
CA ASP A 137 30.66 7.90 1.67
C ASP A 137 32.05 8.30 1.15
N LEU A 138 33.07 8.15 1.99
CA LEU A 138 34.48 8.32 1.65
C LEU A 138 35.11 7.06 1.04
N GLY A 139 34.35 6.02 0.72
CA GLY A 139 34.86 4.85 -0.01
C GLY A 139 35.87 3.98 0.75
N ILE A 140 35.95 4.09 2.09
CA ILE A 140 36.87 3.31 2.92
C ILE A 140 36.29 1.91 3.20
N ILE A 141 34.97 1.81 3.37
CA ILE A 141 34.26 0.55 3.61
C ILE A 141 33.42 0.19 2.40
N ALA A 142 33.47 -1.08 1.98
CA ALA A 142 32.74 -1.58 0.81
C ALA A 142 31.23 -1.79 1.05
N ARG A 143 30.78 -1.96 2.30
CA ARG A 143 29.37 -2.23 2.65
C ARG A 143 28.81 -1.20 3.62
N ARG A 144 27.56 -0.77 3.39
CA ARG A 144 26.84 0.09 4.34
C ARG A 144 26.51 -0.66 5.63
N LEU A 145 26.95 -0.12 6.77
CA LEU A 145 26.71 -0.70 8.10
C LEU A 145 25.66 0.13 8.85
N ARG A 146 24.37 -0.13 8.57
CA ARG A 146 23.26 0.63 9.18
C ARG A 146 22.83 0.03 10.52
N SER A 147 22.78 -1.29 10.59
CA SER A 147 22.28 -2.02 11.77
C SER A 147 23.40 -2.68 12.58
N ALA A 148 23.09 -3.09 13.82
CA ALA A 148 23.99 -3.95 14.59
C ALA A 148 24.21 -5.32 13.92
N SER A 149 23.21 -5.85 13.20
CA SER A 149 23.32 -7.11 12.46
C SER A 149 24.37 -7.01 11.34
N ASP A 150 24.36 -5.91 10.58
CA ASP A 150 25.33 -5.67 9.51
C ASP A 150 26.75 -5.56 10.07
N ARG A 151 26.90 -4.89 11.23
CA ARG A 151 28.19 -4.78 11.93
C ARG A 151 28.67 -6.13 12.42
N SER A 152 27.79 -6.97 12.98
CA SER A 152 28.11 -8.34 13.38
C SER A 152 28.59 -9.20 12.21
N LYS A 153 27.83 -9.21 11.10
CA LYS A 153 28.22 -9.94 9.87
C LYS A 153 29.59 -9.47 9.36
N PHE A 154 29.82 -8.15 9.35
CA PHE A 154 31.10 -7.60 8.88
C PHE A 154 32.27 -7.92 9.81
N TYR A 155 32.05 -7.84 11.13
CA TYR A 155 33.04 -8.26 12.13
C TYR A 155 33.38 -9.74 11.99
N ARG A 156 32.39 -10.63 11.81
CA ARG A 156 32.63 -12.07 11.61
C ARG A 156 33.44 -12.37 10.35
N LEU A 157 33.26 -11.59 9.28
CA LEU A 157 34.06 -11.71 8.07
C LEU A 157 35.52 -11.35 8.33
N ILE A 158 35.76 -10.22 9.00
CA ILE A 158 37.12 -9.80 9.38
C ILE A 158 37.75 -10.79 10.36
N GLU A 159 37.00 -11.24 11.36
CA GLU A 159 37.43 -12.25 12.33
C GLU A 159 37.90 -13.54 11.61
N ALA A 160 37.10 -14.05 10.67
CA ALA A 160 37.45 -15.21 9.87
C ALA A 160 38.74 -14.99 9.06
N SER A 161 38.92 -13.81 8.47
CA SER A 161 40.13 -13.49 7.70
C SER A 161 41.40 -13.40 8.56
N LEU A 162 41.26 -12.98 9.82
CA LEU A 162 42.39 -12.76 10.72
C LEU A 162 42.81 -14.04 11.46
N TYR A 163 41.85 -14.87 11.87
CA TYR A 163 42.15 -16.17 12.47
C TYR A 163 42.47 -17.23 11.41
N GLY A 164 42.02 -17.02 10.17
CA GLY A 164 42.20 -17.95 9.07
C GLY A 164 41.24 -19.15 9.14
N GLY A 165 41.22 -19.92 8.05
CA GLY A 165 40.38 -21.13 7.93
C GLY A 165 38.94 -20.86 7.51
N ILE A 166 38.14 -21.94 7.49
CA ILE A 166 36.72 -21.89 7.12
C ILE A 166 35.90 -21.52 8.35
N SER A 167 35.31 -20.33 8.34
CA SER A 167 34.44 -19.90 9.42
C SER A 167 33.10 -20.64 9.40
N SER A 168 32.84 -21.44 10.44
CA SER A 168 31.57 -22.14 10.63
C SER A 168 30.36 -21.18 10.73
N ALA A 169 30.59 -19.97 11.24
CA ALA A 169 29.56 -18.93 11.32
C ALA A 169 29.19 -18.39 9.92
N ILE A 170 30.17 -18.31 9.00
CA ILE A 170 29.92 -17.86 7.63
C ILE A 170 29.30 -18.99 6.81
N THR A 171 29.79 -20.23 6.94
CA THR A 171 29.26 -21.38 6.18
C THR A 171 27.80 -21.69 6.50
N ARG A 172 27.37 -21.51 7.76
CA ARG A 172 25.97 -21.72 8.15
C ARG A 172 25.00 -20.71 7.53
N SER A 173 25.45 -19.49 7.22
CA SER A 173 24.61 -18.41 6.68
C SER A 173 25.18 -17.78 5.41
N LEU A 174 25.77 -18.59 4.51
CA LEU A 174 26.34 -18.12 3.24
C LEU A 174 25.37 -17.26 2.42
N ARG A 175 24.08 -17.62 2.46
CA ARG A 175 23.01 -16.86 1.82
C ARG A 175 23.05 -15.37 2.21
N ASP A 176 23.23 -15.08 3.50
CA ASP A 176 23.15 -13.74 4.06
C ASP A 176 24.38 -12.87 3.75
N TYR A 177 25.47 -13.50 3.31
CA TYR A 177 26.70 -12.83 2.90
C TYR A 177 26.78 -12.61 1.38
N LEU A 178 26.23 -13.55 0.60
CA LEU A 178 26.36 -13.56 -0.85
C LEU A 178 25.16 -12.96 -1.57
N LEU A 179 23.94 -13.21 -1.08
CA LEU A 179 22.74 -12.74 -1.76
C LEU A 179 22.34 -11.36 -1.25
N PRO A 180 22.29 -10.34 -2.12
CA PRO A 180 21.78 -9.04 -1.74
C PRO A 180 20.27 -9.12 -1.47
N GLU A 181 19.81 -8.47 -0.40
CA GLU A 181 18.39 -8.31 -0.14
C GLU A 181 17.82 -7.20 -1.02
N ASN A 182 17.00 -7.58 -2.01
CA ASN A 182 16.33 -6.62 -2.89
C ASN A 182 15.03 -6.13 -2.23
N SER A 183 15.11 -5.03 -1.48
CA SER A 183 13.92 -4.38 -0.88
C SER A 183 12.89 -3.93 -1.92
N GLY A 184 13.33 -3.65 -3.15
CA GLY A 184 12.47 -3.29 -4.27
C GLY A 184 11.47 -4.39 -4.63
N VAL A 185 11.86 -5.66 -4.54
CA VAL A 185 10.95 -6.79 -4.82
C VAL A 185 9.83 -6.82 -3.78
N ARG A 186 10.19 -6.72 -2.50
CA ARG A 186 9.20 -6.69 -1.41
C ARG A 186 8.24 -5.51 -1.56
N LYS A 187 8.75 -4.33 -1.89
CA LYS A 187 7.92 -3.14 -2.12
C LYS A 187 7.01 -3.31 -3.32
N ALA A 188 7.51 -3.82 -4.45
CA ALA A 188 6.70 -4.07 -5.64
C ALA A 188 5.55 -5.05 -5.38
N PHE A 189 5.77 -6.11 -4.58
CA PHE A 189 4.70 -7.01 -4.16
C PHE A 189 3.68 -6.31 -3.26
N GLN A 190 4.10 -5.45 -2.34
CA GLN A 190 3.18 -4.69 -1.48
C GLN A 190 2.33 -3.72 -2.31
N ASP A 191 2.96 -2.99 -3.23
CA ASP A 191 2.27 -2.05 -4.12
C ASP A 191 1.28 -2.80 -5.05
N MET A 192 1.66 -3.97 -5.56
CA MET A 192 0.79 -4.83 -6.36
C MET A 192 -0.37 -5.39 -5.56
N GLU A 193 -0.15 -5.83 -4.32
CA GLU A 193 -1.21 -6.34 -3.45
C GLU A 193 -2.23 -5.24 -3.11
N ALA A 194 -1.76 -4.02 -2.86
CA ALA A 194 -2.61 -2.86 -2.67
C ALA A 194 -3.47 -2.59 -3.93
N ALA A 195 -2.85 -2.55 -5.11
CA ALA A 195 -3.57 -2.34 -6.38
C ALA A 195 -4.59 -3.45 -6.69
N LEU A 196 -4.27 -4.72 -6.41
CA LEU A 196 -5.20 -5.84 -6.61
C LEU A 196 -6.40 -5.75 -5.65
N ARG A 197 -6.17 -5.33 -4.40
CA ARG A 197 -7.23 -5.12 -3.42
C ARG A 197 -8.16 -3.99 -3.85
N GLU A 198 -7.62 -2.89 -4.36
CA GLU A 198 -8.40 -1.79 -4.92
C GLU A 198 -9.21 -2.22 -6.15
N ASN A 199 -8.59 -2.93 -7.09
CA ASN A 199 -9.28 -3.45 -8.28
C ASN A 199 -10.45 -4.36 -7.88
N ARG A 200 -10.30 -5.20 -6.86
CA ARG A 200 -11.40 -6.03 -6.36
C ARG A 200 -12.58 -5.19 -5.85
N LEU A 201 -12.31 -4.15 -5.06
CA LEU A 201 -13.36 -3.25 -4.56
C LEU A 201 -14.06 -2.52 -5.71
N THR A 202 -13.30 -2.06 -6.71
CA THR A 202 -13.90 -1.41 -7.89
C THR A 202 -14.77 -2.37 -8.71
N LEU A 203 -14.35 -3.62 -8.87
CA LEU A 203 -15.15 -4.65 -9.55
C LEU A 203 -16.44 -4.97 -8.79
N GLU A 204 -16.36 -5.06 -7.46
CA GLU A 204 -17.54 -5.25 -6.61
C GLU A 204 -18.52 -4.06 -6.73
N ALA A 205 -18.01 -2.82 -6.73
CA ALA A 205 -18.82 -1.64 -6.96
C ALA A 205 -19.48 -1.63 -8.36
N ILE A 206 -18.71 -1.95 -9.41
CA ILE A 206 -19.25 -2.06 -10.78
C ILE A 206 -20.36 -3.11 -10.83
N ARG A 207 -20.15 -4.27 -10.20
CA ARG A 207 -21.14 -5.34 -10.17
C ARG A 207 -22.46 -4.90 -9.52
N VAL A 208 -22.40 -4.15 -8.41
CA VAL A 208 -23.60 -3.60 -7.76
C VAL A 208 -24.29 -2.57 -8.67
N THR A 209 -23.54 -1.65 -9.28
CA THR A 209 -24.14 -0.68 -10.20
C THR A 209 -24.77 -1.33 -11.44
N GLN A 210 -24.22 -2.46 -11.91
CA GLN A 210 -24.79 -3.24 -13.01
C GLN A 210 -26.10 -3.92 -12.59
N SER A 211 -26.15 -4.56 -11.40
CA SER A 211 -27.38 -5.14 -10.90
C SER A 211 -28.49 -4.11 -10.70
N ASP A 212 -28.15 -2.93 -10.20
CA ASP A 212 -29.11 -1.84 -10.01
C ASP A 212 -29.67 -1.37 -11.35
N ARG A 213 -28.80 -1.19 -12.36
CA ARG A 213 -29.22 -0.80 -13.72
C ARG A 213 -30.18 -1.82 -14.32
N ASP A 214 -29.89 -3.11 -14.19
CA ASP A 214 -30.75 -4.14 -14.77
C ASP A 214 -32.09 -4.23 -14.04
N LEU A 215 -32.12 -4.02 -12.72
CA LEU A 215 -33.36 -3.87 -11.96
C LEU A 215 -34.19 -2.67 -12.46
N PHE A 216 -33.57 -1.53 -12.73
CA PHE A 216 -34.27 -0.38 -13.33
C PHE A 216 -34.82 -0.68 -14.73
N LYS A 217 -34.07 -1.37 -15.58
CA LYS A 217 -34.56 -1.77 -16.91
C LYS A 217 -35.79 -2.67 -16.80
N HIS A 218 -35.75 -3.66 -15.91
CA HIS A 218 -36.87 -4.56 -15.66
C HIS A 218 -38.10 -3.81 -15.18
N LEU A 219 -37.94 -2.89 -14.22
CA LEU A 219 -39.03 -2.06 -13.73
C LEU A 219 -39.65 -1.20 -14.85
N ILE A 220 -38.83 -0.63 -15.73
CA ILE A 220 -39.31 0.15 -16.87
C ILE A 220 -40.10 -0.75 -17.82
N SER A 221 -39.60 -1.95 -18.16
CA SER A 221 -40.34 -2.87 -19.03
C SER A 221 -41.69 -3.29 -18.44
N GLU A 222 -41.72 -3.64 -17.15
CA GLU A 222 -42.97 -4.03 -16.48
C GLU A 222 -43.95 -2.85 -16.41
N ALA A 223 -43.46 -1.63 -16.13
CA ALA A 223 -44.29 -0.43 -16.13
C ALA A 223 -44.86 -0.14 -17.54
N THR A 224 -44.06 -0.31 -18.60
CA THR A 224 -44.56 -0.14 -19.97
C THR A 224 -45.60 -1.20 -20.34
N ASP A 225 -45.39 -2.45 -19.94
CA ASP A 225 -46.34 -3.55 -20.17
C ASP A 225 -47.64 -3.32 -19.39
N TYR A 226 -47.55 -2.85 -18.15
CA TYR A 226 -48.71 -2.50 -17.33
C TYR A 226 -49.54 -1.38 -17.98
N VAL A 227 -48.90 -0.30 -18.42
CA VAL A 227 -49.58 0.82 -19.10
C VAL A 227 -50.21 0.35 -20.41
N ALA A 228 -49.53 -0.49 -21.17
CA ALA A 228 -50.09 -1.07 -22.40
C ALA A 228 -51.31 -1.97 -22.11
N ALA A 229 -51.25 -2.79 -21.06
CA ALA A 229 -52.35 -3.63 -20.63
C ALA A 229 -53.57 -2.80 -20.17
N ASP A 230 -53.33 -1.72 -19.42
CA ASP A 230 -54.39 -0.82 -18.96
C ASP A 230 -55.05 -0.07 -20.13
N TYR A 231 -54.24 0.37 -21.10
CA TYR A 231 -54.75 0.94 -22.35
C TYR A 231 -55.65 -0.05 -23.11
N MET A 232 -55.21 -1.31 -23.27
CA MET A 232 -55.99 -2.35 -23.95
C MET A 232 -57.28 -2.69 -23.19
N ARG A 233 -57.22 -2.73 -21.85
CA ARG A 233 -58.39 -2.91 -21.00
C ARG A 233 -59.42 -1.80 -21.23
N HIS A 234 -59.01 -0.54 -21.15
CA HIS A 234 -59.91 0.60 -21.40
C HIS A 234 -60.45 0.62 -22.82
N ALA A 235 -59.63 0.28 -23.82
CA ALA A 235 -60.08 0.16 -25.20
C ALA A 235 -61.15 -0.95 -25.35
N ASN A 236 -60.97 -2.09 -24.69
CA ASN A 236 -61.93 -3.20 -24.68
C ASN A 236 -63.21 -2.85 -23.92
N GLU A 237 -63.13 -2.17 -22.77
CA GLU A 237 -64.28 -1.67 -22.01
C GLU A 237 -65.13 -0.71 -22.87
N ARG A 238 -64.48 0.21 -23.61
CA ARG A 238 -65.15 1.10 -24.56
C ARG A 238 -65.82 0.34 -25.71
N ARG A 239 -65.10 -0.60 -26.32
CA ARG A 239 -65.66 -1.47 -27.39
C ARG A 239 -66.87 -2.25 -26.90
N PHE A 240 -66.80 -2.84 -25.71
CA PHE A 240 -67.89 -3.60 -25.12
C PHE A 240 -69.11 -2.72 -24.79
N THR A 241 -68.87 -1.50 -24.30
CA THR A 241 -69.92 -0.50 -24.05
C THR A 241 -70.61 -0.08 -25.34
N LEU A 242 -69.85 0.17 -26.41
CA LEU A 242 -70.40 0.45 -27.73
C LEU A 242 -71.23 -0.73 -28.25
N ILE A 243 -70.68 -1.96 -28.21
CA ILE A 243 -71.40 -3.17 -28.64
C ILE A 243 -72.73 -3.33 -27.89
N ARG A 244 -72.74 -3.12 -26.57
CA ARG A 244 -73.98 -3.14 -25.77
C ARG A 244 -74.99 -2.10 -26.27
N ARG A 245 -74.53 -0.88 -26.59
CA ARG A 245 -75.39 0.19 -27.14
C ARG A 245 -75.94 -0.17 -28.52
N TRP A 246 -75.10 -0.62 -29.45
CA TRP A 246 -75.52 -1.11 -30.77
C TRP A 246 -76.55 -2.24 -30.65
N ARG A 247 -76.37 -3.16 -29.71
CA ARG A 247 -77.31 -4.26 -29.44
C ARG A 247 -78.64 -3.76 -28.88
N PHE A 248 -78.62 -2.73 -28.03
CA PHE A 248 -79.82 -2.07 -27.53
C PHE A 248 -80.59 -1.36 -28.66
N ASP A 249 -79.89 -0.58 -29.49
CA ASP A 249 -80.48 0.11 -30.64
C ASP A 249 -81.07 -0.88 -31.66
N ALA A 250 -80.39 -2.00 -31.91
CA ALA A 250 -80.91 -3.10 -32.75
C ALA A 250 -82.17 -3.73 -32.15
N ASN A 251 -82.23 -3.92 -30.83
CA ASN A 251 -83.44 -4.42 -30.16
C ASN A 251 -84.59 -3.39 -30.19
N CYS A 252 -84.28 -2.10 -30.02
CA CYS A 252 -85.27 -1.02 -30.11
C CYS A 252 -85.84 -0.89 -31.53
N THR A 253 -85.00 -0.95 -32.56
CA THR A 253 -85.44 -0.93 -33.96
C THR A 253 -86.26 -2.18 -34.31
N HIS A 254 -85.86 -3.36 -33.82
CA HIS A 254 -86.64 -4.57 -34.01
C HIS A 254 -88.01 -4.48 -33.30
N ARG A 255 -88.05 -3.97 -32.07
CA ARG A 255 -89.30 -3.75 -31.32
C ARG A 255 -90.19 -2.69 -31.98
N ALA A 256 -89.61 -1.61 -32.51
CA ALA A 256 -90.35 -0.60 -33.29
C ALA A 256 -90.89 -1.15 -34.62
N SER A 257 -90.15 -2.04 -35.28
CA SER A 257 -90.62 -2.73 -36.50
C SER A 257 -91.78 -3.68 -36.22
N ASN A 258 -91.75 -4.39 -35.08
CA ASN A 258 -92.86 -5.22 -34.62
C ASN A 258 -94.09 -4.38 -34.21
N TRP A 259 -93.88 -3.24 -33.57
CA TRP A 259 -94.97 -2.29 -33.29
C TRP A 259 -95.60 -1.71 -34.57
N ARG A 260 -94.79 -1.36 -35.59
CA ARG A 260 -95.32 -0.96 -36.91
C ARG A 260 -96.08 -2.09 -37.59
N ARG A 261 -95.60 -3.34 -37.54
CA ARG A 261 -96.33 -4.51 -38.07
C ARG A 261 -97.63 -4.78 -37.31
N SER A 262 -97.66 -4.59 -36.00
CA SER A 262 -98.86 -4.73 -35.18
C SER A 262 -99.89 -3.61 -35.47
N SER A 263 -99.46 -2.35 -35.64
CA SER A 263 -100.34 -1.26 -36.07
C SER A 263 -100.87 -1.43 -37.50
N ILE A 264 -100.07 -2.00 -38.42
CA ILE A 264 -100.52 -2.32 -39.77
C ILE A 264 -101.50 -3.52 -39.74
N SER A 265 -101.27 -4.52 -38.90
CA SER A 265 -102.21 -5.63 -38.68
C SER A 265 -103.57 -5.15 -38.14
N MET A 266 -103.56 -4.20 -37.21
CA MET A 266 -104.81 -3.62 -36.66
C MET A 266 -105.55 -2.75 -37.69
N SER A 267 -104.84 -2.21 -38.69
CA SER A 267 -105.43 -1.46 -39.81
C SER A 267 -106.00 -2.39 -40.90
N ILE A 268 -105.46 -3.61 -41.05
CA ILE A 268 -105.85 -4.60 -42.07
C ILE A 268 -107.02 -5.48 -41.60
N TRP A 269 -107.22 -5.67 -40.29
CA TRP A 269 -108.36 -6.41 -39.75
C TRP A 269 -109.73 -5.71 -39.92
N LEU A 270 -109.76 -4.40 -40.21
CA LEU A 270 -111.00 -3.62 -40.38
C LEU A 270 -111.48 -3.48 -41.84
N ALA A 271 -110.79 -4.07 -42.82
CA ALA A 271 -111.09 -3.87 -44.24
C ALA A 271 -111.41 -5.15 -45.05
N SER A 272 -111.48 -6.34 -44.42
CA SER A 272 -111.68 -7.62 -45.12
C SER A 272 -112.94 -8.40 -44.73
N TRP A 273 -113.95 -7.73 -44.17
CA TRP A 273 -115.29 -8.29 -43.93
C TRP A 273 -116.33 -7.30 -44.43
N VAL A 274 -116.78 -7.41 -45.69
CA VAL A 274 -118.14 -7.05 -46.16
C VAL A 274 -118.31 -7.55 -47.62
N SER A 275 -119.19 -8.55 -47.78
CA SER A 275 -120.09 -8.83 -48.94
C SER A 275 -119.96 -10.21 -49.60
N ILE A 276 -120.80 -11.13 -49.09
CA ILE A 276 -121.66 -12.18 -49.71
C ILE A 276 -122.08 -13.02 -48.48
N THR A 277 -123.28 -13.03 -47.91
CA THR A 277 -124.66 -12.83 -48.37
C THR A 277 -125.53 -12.49 -47.14
N VAL A 278 -126.51 -11.59 -47.32
CA VAL A 278 -127.53 -11.20 -46.32
C VAL A 278 -128.71 -12.19 -46.39
N PRO A 279 -129.35 -12.54 -45.26
CA PRO A 279 -130.74 -12.12 -45.07
C PRO A 279 -130.92 -11.19 -43.87
N LYS A 280 -131.82 -10.22 -44.07
CA LYS A 280 -132.25 -9.15 -43.17
C LYS A 280 -132.53 -9.64 -41.74
N VAL A 281 -131.98 -8.95 -40.73
CA VAL A 281 -132.72 -8.30 -39.62
C VAL A 281 -131.80 -7.24 -38.94
N LEU A 282 -132.32 -6.01 -38.86
CA LEU A 282 -131.93 -4.83 -38.07
C LEU A 282 -130.57 -4.10 -38.27
N LEU A 283 -130.70 -3.03 -39.05
CA LEU A 283 -130.00 -1.74 -39.06
C LEU A 283 -129.84 -1.07 -37.66
N LYS A 284 -128.67 -0.49 -37.34
CA LYS A 284 -128.45 0.96 -37.14
C LYS A 284 -127.10 1.33 -36.47
N ARG A 285 -126.40 2.29 -37.11
CA ARG A 285 -125.66 3.44 -36.51
C ARG A 285 -124.37 3.11 -35.72
N ILE A 286 -123.17 3.60 -36.05
CA ILE A 286 -122.76 5.02 -36.10
C ILE A 286 -121.35 5.12 -36.73
N THR A 287 -121.21 6.07 -37.66
CA THR A 287 -119.94 6.67 -38.09
C THR A 287 -119.65 7.91 -37.24
N ARG A 288 -118.38 8.13 -36.83
CA ARG A 288 -117.79 9.48 -36.65
C ARG A 288 -116.28 9.39 -36.42
N ARG A 289 -115.51 9.85 -37.42
CA ARG A 289 -114.17 10.42 -37.24
C ARG A 289 -114.30 11.78 -36.55
N ARG A 290 -113.36 12.12 -35.68
CA ARG A 290 -112.91 13.49 -35.42
C ARG A 290 -111.39 13.47 -35.42
N ALA A 291 -110.80 14.18 -36.37
CA ALA A 291 -109.45 14.72 -36.28
C ALA A 291 -109.61 16.19 -35.89
N ILE A 292 -108.95 16.68 -34.85
CA ILE A 292 -108.65 18.10 -34.65
C ILE A 292 -107.36 18.20 -33.81
N THR A 293 -106.38 18.93 -34.38
CA THR A 293 -105.23 19.67 -33.81
C THR A 293 -104.20 18.95 -32.95
#